data_AF-A0A7K0W202-F1
#
_entry.id   AF-A0A7K0W202-F1
#
_cell.length_a   1.000
_cell.length_b   1.000
_cell.length_c   1.000
_cell.angle_alpha   90.00
_cell.angle_beta   90.00
_cell.angle_gamma   90.00
#
_symmetry.space_group_name_H-M   'P 1'
#
loop_
_entity.id
_entity.type
_entity.pdbx_description
1 polymer ?
#
loop_
_entity_poly.entity_id
_entity_poly.type
_entity_poly.pdbx_seq_one_letter_code
_entity_poly.pdbx_strand_id
1 'polypeptide(L)'
;MTYRSEIFEISDTYIDQVAALSPMNCTHLGIGLNQDKLDDLSIAAAEIKAELTRETLRKLAALKPGDEIDRIAKTVMTERLESGLELHDSQESFVLWNVLRSPPSSIRSIFELMPKKSLQDFDNIAKRLAAVDTAHKQWLETILTVAKNGKTTAQRQVKGVIEQLESYATGGYSQMAKNFDPDGKYP
;
A
#
# COMPACT_ATOMS: atom_id res chain seq x y z
N MET A 1 -1.76 10.85 23.69
CA MET A 1 -0.29 10.81 23.57
C MET A 1 0.25 12.20 23.85
N THR A 2 1.50 12.33 24.31
CA THR A 2 2.17 13.62 24.48
C THR A 2 3.20 13.76 23.36
N TYR A 3 3.03 14.76 22.50
CA TYR A 3 3.97 15.03 21.40
C TYR A 3 4.98 16.10 21.81
N ARG A 4 6.18 16.04 21.20
CA ARG A 4 7.24 17.02 21.41
C ARG A 4 6.84 18.43 20.95
N SER A 5 6.17 18.50 19.81
CA SER A 5 5.69 19.73 19.17
C SER A 5 4.55 19.38 18.21
N GLU A 6 3.85 20.40 17.70
CA GLU A 6 2.79 20.23 16.71
C GLU A 6 3.30 19.59 15.39
N ILE A 7 4.57 19.77 15.05
CA ILE A 7 5.18 19.10 13.86
C ILE A 7 5.23 17.58 14.07
N PHE A 8 5.60 17.13 15.27
CA PHE A 8 5.63 15.71 15.61
C PHE A 8 4.22 15.12 15.70
N GLU A 9 3.25 15.89 16.20
CA GLU A 9 1.84 15.50 16.20
C GLU A 9 1.28 15.31 14.78
N ILE A 10 1.59 16.23 13.85
CA ILE A 10 1.20 16.11 12.45
C ILE A 10 1.86 14.88 11.81
N SER A 11 3.14 14.64 12.08
CA SER A 11 3.84 13.46 11.56
C SER A 11 3.18 12.16 12.03
N ASP A 12 2.86 12.06 13.32
CA ASP A 12 2.23 10.87 13.90
C ASP A 12 0.82 10.65 13.32
N THR A 13 0.00 11.71 13.32
CA THR A 13 -1.35 11.69 12.76
C THR A 13 -1.34 11.32 11.28
N TYR A 14 -0.38 11.82 10.49
CA TYR A 14 -0.27 11.48 9.08
C TYR A 14 -0.02 9.99 8.85
N ILE A 15 0.84 9.36 9.67
CA ILE A 15 1.11 7.92 9.57
C ILE A 15 -0.14 7.11 9.90
N ASP A 16 -0.89 7.48 10.95
CA ASP A 16 -2.16 6.83 11.28
C ASP A 16 -3.19 6.95 10.14
N GLN A 17 -3.30 8.13 9.53
CA GLN A 17 -4.20 8.37 8.41
C GLN A 17 -3.78 7.57 7.16
N VAL A 18 -2.48 7.52 6.84
CA VAL A 18 -1.96 6.69 5.74
C VAL A 18 -2.19 5.21 6.00
N ALA A 19 -1.99 4.74 7.24
CA ALA A 19 -2.26 3.36 7.62
C ALA A 19 -3.75 3.02 7.44
N ALA A 20 -4.66 3.90 7.85
CA ALA A 20 -6.09 3.72 7.65
C ALA A 20 -6.48 3.58 6.16
N LEU A 21 -5.74 4.24 5.25
CA LEU A 21 -5.91 4.17 3.80
C LEU A 21 -5.17 2.98 3.14
N SER A 22 -4.42 2.19 3.90
CA SER A 22 -3.67 1.04 3.38
C SER A 22 -3.78 -0.15 4.35
N PRO A 23 -4.87 -0.94 4.25
CA PRO A 23 -5.04 -2.18 5.01
C PRO A 23 -3.82 -3.13 4.95
N MET A 24 -3.15 -3.21 3.81
CA MET A 24 -1.94 -4.03 3.67
C MET A 24 -0.77 -3.42 4.45
N ASN A 25 -0.58 -2.09 4.42
CA ASN A 25 0.45 -1.46 5.23
C ASN A 25 0.17 -1.59 6.74
N CYS A 26 -1.10 -1.55 7.17
CA CYS A 26 -1.47 -1.87 8.55
C CYS A 26 -0.92 -3.23 8.99
N THR A 27 -1.13 -4.29 8.19
CA THR A 27 -0.55 -5.61 8.48
C THR A 27 0.98 -5.57 8.51
N HIS A 28 1.63 -4.86 7.58
CA HIS A 28 3.09 -4.76 7.53
C HIS A 28 3.68 -4.08 8.78
N LEU A 29 2.98 -3.07 9.30
CA LEU A 29 3.36 -2.32 10.50
C LEU A 29 2.91 -2.99 11.81
N GLY A 30 2.22 -4.12 11.75
CA GLY A 30 1.66 -4.79 12.94
C GLY A 30 0.45 -4.09 13.55
N ILE A 31 -0.20 -3.18 12.81
CA ILE A 31 -1.40 -2.46 13.20
C ILE A 31 -2.64 -3.31 12.87
N GLY A 32 -3.44 -3.67 13.87
CA GLY A 32 -4.58 -4.58 13.74
C GLY A 32 -5.82 -4.04 13.02
N LEU A 33 -5.71 -2.94 12.28
CA LEU A 33 -6.83 -2.30 11.58
C LEU A 33 -7.06 -2.93 10.20
N ASN A 34 -8.33 -3.10 9.79
CA ASN A 34 -8.74 -3.56 8.46
C ASN A 34 -8.04 -4.84 7.97
N GLN A 35 -7.77 -5.80 8.87
CA GLN A 35 -7.02 -7.03 8.53
C GLN A 35 -7.74 -7.94 7.54
N ASP A 36 -9.02 -7.70 7.28
CA ASP A 36 -9.88 -8.40 6.34
C ASP A 36 -9.90 -7.79 4.93
N LYS A 37 -9.22 -6.65 4.69
CA LYS A 37 -9.26 -5.91 3.42
C LYS A 37 -7.90 -5.87 2.73
N LEU A 38 -7.92 -5.83 1.40
CA LEU A 38 -6.76 -5.44 0.59
C LEU A 38 -6.80 -3.92 0.33
N ASP A 39 -5.66 -3.36 -0.09
CA ASP A 39 -5.60 -1.98 -0.57
C ASP A 39 -6.48 -1.80 -1.83
N ASP A 40 -7.13 -0.66 -1.95
CA ASP A 40 -7.76 -0.23 -3.19
C ASP A 40 -6.69 0.28 -4.16
N LEU A 41 -6.57 -0.37 -5.31
CA LEU A 41 -5.52 -0.10 -6.31
C LEU A 41 -6.00 0.79 -7.47
N SER A 42 -7.15 1.46 -7.30
CA SER A 42 -7.69 2.41 -8.26
C SER A 42 -7.00 3.77 -8.21
N ILE A 43 -7.11 4.53 -9.32
CA ILE A 43 -6.69 5.94 -9.38
C ILE A 43 -7.43 6.79 -8.34
N ALA A 44 -8.72 6.52 -8.10
CA ALA A 44 -9.51 7.25 -7.13
C ALA A 44 -8.96 7.09 -5.70
N ALA A 45 -8.59 5.87 -5.31
CA ALA A 45 -7.96 5.63 -4.02
C ALA A 45 -6.58 6.28 -3.90
N ALA A 46 -5.80 6.31 -4.99
CA ALA A 46 -4.54 7.04 -5.02
C ALA A 46 -4.74 8.56 -4.84
N GLU A 47 -5.79 9.14 -5.44
CA GLU A 47 -6.11 10.56 -5.28
C GLU A 47 -6.51 10.93 -3.85
N ILE A 48 -7.22 10.04 -3.13
CA ILE A 48 -7.52 10.23 -1.71
C ILE A 48 -6.21 10.31 -0.89
N LYS A 49 -5.24 9.43 -1.17
CA LYS A 49 -3.91 9.47 -0.53
C LYS A 49 -3.16 10.76 -0.88
N ALA A 50 -3.21 11.20 -2.14
CA ALA A 50 -2.59 12.45 -2.58
C ALA A 50 -3.21 13.67 -1.89
N GLU A 51 -4.54 13.74 -1.75
CA GLU A 51 -5.18 14.86 -1.06
C GLU A 51 -4.83 14.92 0.42
N LEU A 52 -4.76 13.76 1.10
CA LEU A 52 -4.24 13.68 2.47
C LEU A 52 -2.82 14.25 2.57
N THR A 53 -1.95 13.92 1.60
CA THR A 53 -0.59 14.48 1.54
C THR A 53 -0.60 15.99 1.33
N ARG A 54 -1.44 16.51 0.42
CA ARG A 54 -1.58 17.96 0.18
C ARG A 54 -2.10 18.69 1.42
N GLU A 55 -3.11 18.14 2.11
CA GLU A 55 -3.60 18.66 3.39
C GLU A 55 -2.51 18.73 4.44
N THR A 56 -1.72 17.67 4.57
CA THR A 56 -0.62 17.59 5.53
C THR A 56 0.45 18.63 5.24
N LEU A 57 0.83 18.81 3.97
CA LEU A 57 1.76 19.86 3.56
C LEU A 57 1.24 21.27 3.88
N ARG A 58 -0.06 21.54 3.64
CA ARG A 58 -0.68 22.82 4.01
C ARG A 58 -0.57 23.09 5.52
N LYS A 59 -0.79 22.08 6.36
CA LYS A 59 -0.64 22.18 7.82
C LYS A 59 0.83 22.44 8.21
N LEU A 60 1.77 21.67 7.67
CA LEU A 60 3.20 21.85 7.95
C LEU A 60 3.70 23.24 7.55
N ALA A 61 3.27 23.75 6.40
CA ALA A 61 3.68 25.06 5.90
C ALA A 61 3.35 26.19 6.89
N ALA A 62 2.20 26.10 7.59
CA ALA A 62 1.75 27.10 8.56
C ALA A 62 2.55 27.11 9.88
N LEU A 63 3.27 26.04 10.22
CA LEU A 63 3.99 25.92 11.48
C LEU A 63 5.39 26.55 11.44
N LYS A 64 5.77 27.22 12.52
CA LYS A 64 7.15 27.67 12.74
C LYS A 64 7.86 26.66 13.66
N PRO A 65 9.03 26.11 13.26
CA PRO A 65 9.82 25.24 14.12
C PRO A 65 10.17 25.93 15.45
N GLY A 66 9.99 25.23 16.57
CA GLY A 66 10.38 25.75 17.88
C GLY A 66 11.89 25.68 18.15
N ASP A 67 12.57 24.70 17.53
CA ASP A 67 14.01 24.48 17.63
C ASP A 67 14.56 23.72 16.43
N GLU A 68 15.84 23.35 16.51
CA GLU A 68 16.58 22.68 15.45
C GLU A 68 16.00 21.29 15.08
N ILE A 69 15.49 20.55 16.07
CA ILE A 69 14.91 19.23 15.81
C ILE A 69 13.59 19.38 15.05
N ASP A 70 12.76 20.35 15.43
CA ASP A 70 11.54 20.68 14.69
C ASP A 70 11.86 21.16 13.26
N ARG A 71 12.95 21.94 13.09
CA ARG A 71 13.37 22.43 11.77
C ARG A 71 13.73 21.28 10.85
N ILE A 72 14.52 20.32 11.35
CA ILE A 72 14.89 19.10 10.61
C ILE A 72 13.65 18.26 10.32
N ALA A 73 12.82 18.00 11.32
CA ALA A 73 11.61 17.18 11.16
C ALA A 73 10.67 17.76 10.10
N LYS A 74 10.40 19.07 10.16
CA LYS A 74 9.60 19.77 9.14
C LYS A 74 10.24 19.64 7.75
N THR A 75 11.55 19.88 7.64
CA THR A 75 12.26 19.84 6.35
C THR A 75 12.19 18.45 5.71
N VAL A 76 12.48 17.40 6.47
CA VAL A 76 12.45 16.02 5.98
C VAL A 76 11.04 15.59 5.61
N MET A 77 10.05 15.90 6.46
CA MET A 77 8.67 15.53 6.19
C MET A 77 8.15 16.26 4.94
N THR A 78 8.37 17.57 4.82
CA THR A 78 8.00 18.35 3.62
C THR A 78 8.60 17.73 2.36
N GLU A 79 9.91 17.47 2.35
CA GLU A 79 10.60 16.94 1.17
C GLU A 79 10.09 15.54 0.76
N ARG A 80 9.83 14.65 1.72
CA ARG A 80 9.26 13.33 1.44
C ARG A 80 7.85 13.41 0.87
N LEU A 81 7.00 14.28 1.42
CA LEU A 81 5.63 14.46 0.99
C LEU A 81 5.53 15.12 -0.39
N GLU A 82 6.33 16.15 -0.65
CA GLU A 82 6.41 16.81 -1.96
C GLU A 82 6.91 15.83 -3.03
N SER A 83 7.97 15.08 -2.77
CA SER A 83 8.46 14.03 -3.69
C SER A 83 7.38 12.99 -4.01
N GLY A 84 6.59 12.60 -3.01
CA GLY A 84 5.48 11.65 -3.19
C GLY A 84 4.39 12.21 -4.09
N LEU A 85 4.04 13.48 -3.93
CA LEU A 85 3.07 14.17 -4.80
C LEU A 85 3.59 14.33 -6.22
N GLU A 86 4.86 14.70 -6.41
CA GLU A 86 5.45 14.82 -7.74
C GLU A 86 5.38 13.49 -8.51
N LEU A 87 5.61 12.36 -7.83
CA LEU A 87 5.45 11.03 -8.43
C LEU A 87 3.99 10.68 -8.76
N HIS A 88 3.03 11.13 -7.94
CA HIS A 88 1.61 10.93 -8.18
C HIS A 88 1.10 11.80 -9.34
N ASP A 89 1.39 13.10 -9.30
CA ASP A 89 0.95 14.09 -10.28
C ASP A 89 1.56 13.81 -11.67
N SER A 90 2.80 13.28 -11.72
CA SER A 90 3.43 12.80 -12.96
C SER A 90 2.89 11.45 -13.46
N GLN A 91 2.03 10.79 -12.68
CA GLN A 91 1.49 9.44 -12.90
C GLN A 91 2.56 8.31 -12.92
N GLU A 92 3.81 8.61 -12.56
CA GLU A 92 4.88 7.61 -12.54
C GLU A 92 4.65 6.55 -11.46
N SER A 93 4.02 6.91 -10.33
CA SER A 93 3.68 5.98 -9.25
C SER A 93 2.83 4.78 -9.73
N PHE A 94 2.03 4.94 -10.79
CA PHE A 94 1.18 3.88 -11.34
C PHE A 94 1.92 2.89 -12.25
N VAL A 95 3.10 3.26 -12.75
CA VAL A 95 3.86 2.49 -13.75
C VAL A 95 5.25 2.04 -13.28
N LEU A 96 5.68 2.52 -12.10
CA LEU A 96 6.92 2.10 -11.44
C LEU A 96 6.77 0.78 -10.68
N TRP A 97 6.48 -0.29 -11.41
CA TRP A 97 6.46 -1.66 -10.89
C TRP A 97 7.39 -2.59 -11.69
N ASN A 98 7.86 -3.65 -11.05
CA ASN A 98 8.82 -4.59 -11.60
C ASN A 98 8.74 -5.96 -10.90
N VAL A 99 9.58 -6.90 -11.32
CA VAL A 99 9.64 -8.26 -10.75
C VAL A 99 10.01 -8.32 -9.26
N LEU A 100 10.66 -7.30 -8.70
CA LEU A 100 10.99 -7.24 -7.28
C LEU A 100 9.87 -6.60 -6.45
N ARG A 101 9.14 -5.65 -7.04
CA ARG A 101 8.05 -4.93 -6.39
C ARG A 101 6.96 -4.59 -7.40
N SER A 102 5.82 -5.25 -7.24
CA SER A 102 4.60 -4.98 -8.00
C SER A 102 3.36 -5.19 -7.13
N PRO A 103 2.19 -4.65 -7.51
CA PRO A 103 0.96 -4.92 -6.78
C PRO A 103 0.62 -6.42 -6.64
N PRO A 104 0.77 -7.27 -7.68
CA PRO A 104 0.62 -8.71 -7.52
C PRO A 104 1.52 -9.34 -6.46
N SER A 105 2.82 -9.00 -6.46
CA SER A 105 3.74 -9.53 -5.45
C SER A 105 3.37 -9.05 -4.04
N SER A 106 2.98 -7.78 -3.90
CA SER A 106 2.55 -7.22 -2.61
C SER A 106 1.28 -7.91 -2.08
N ILE A 107 0.28 -8.13 -2.94
CA ILE A 107 -0.96 -8.83 -2.58
C ILE A 107 -0.65 -10.25 -2.13
N ARG A 108 0.22 -10.98 -2.84
CA ARG A 108 0.59 -12.34 -2.44
C ARG A 108 1.34 -12.34 -1.10
N SER A 109 2.37 -11.51 -0.96
CA SER A 109 3.24 -11.54 0.23
C SER A 109 2.53 -11.14 1.51
N ILE A 110 1.41 -10.40 1.44
CA ILE A 110 0.74 -9.96 2.66
C ILE A 110 0.21 -11.12 3.51
N PHE A 111 -0.20 -12.23 2.88
CA PHE A 111 -0.71 -13.41 3.56
C PHE A 111 0.34 -14.10 4.42
N GLU A 112 1.64 -13.96 4.08
CA GLU A 112 2.73 -14.49 4.89
C GLU A 112 2.84 -13.74 6.22
N LEU A 113 2.55 -12.43 6.22
CA LEU A 113 2.63 -11.55 7.39
C LEU A 113 1.39 -11.58 8.30
N MET A 114 0.24 -12.04 7.79
CA MET A 114 -1.00 -12.07 8.59
C MET A 114 -0.87 -13.01 9.81
N PRO A 115 -1.48 -12.65 10.97
CA PRO A 115 -1.64 -13.57 12.10
C PRO A 115 -2.35 -14.87 11.69
N LYS A 116 -2.08 -15.97 12.40
CA LYS A 116 -2.56 -17.34 12.11
C LYS A 116 -2.85 -18.12 13.40
N LYS A 117 -3.36 -17.43 14.43
CA LYS A 117 -3.48 -17.96 15.80
C LYS A 117 -4.93 -18.18 16.23
N SER A 118 -5.89 -17.55 15.57
CA SER A 118 -7.31 -17.58 15.96
C SER A 118 -8.24 -17.86 14.77
N LEU A 119 -9.48 -18.25 15.04
CA LEU A 119 -10.53 -18.38 14.00
C LEU A 119 -10.74 -17.06 13.24
N GLN A 120 -10.67 -15.93 13.94
CA GLN A 120 -10.79 -14.61 13.33
C GLN A 120 -9.64 -14.31 12.37
N ASP A 121 -8.43 -14.78 12.67
CA ASP A 121 -7.27 -14.60 11.79
C ASP A 121 -7.49 -15.30 10.44
N PHE A 122 -7.99 -16.53 10.47
CA PHE A 122 -8.33 -17.27 9.26
C PHE A 122 -9.53 -16.69 8.50
N ASP A 123 -10.55 -16.17 9.20
CA ASP A 123 -11.65 -15.42 8.57
C ASP A 123 -11.13 -14.17 7.82
N ASN A 124 -10.20 -13.43 8.42
CA ASN A 124 -9.55 -12.29 7.77
C ASN A 124 -8.75 -12.72 6.52
N ILE A 125 -8.01 -13.83 6.59
CA ILE A 125 -7.26 -14.40 5.45
C ILE A 125 -8.23 -14.75 4.32
N ALA A 126 -9.33 -15.46 4.62
CA ALA A 126 -10.34 -15.84 3.63
C ALA A 126 -10.97 -14.63 2.95
N LYS A 127 -11.33 -13.58 3.71
CA LYS A 127 -11.86 -12.32 3.15
C LYS A 127 -10.88 -11.63 2.21
N ARG A 128 -9.59 -11.56 2.57
CA ARG A 128 -8.55 -11.03 1.69
C ARG A 128 -8.35 -11.88 0.44
N LEU A 129 -8.35 -13.21 0.56
CA LEU A 129 -8.28 -14.12 -0.60
C LEU A 129 -9.45 -13.87 -1.56
N ALA A 130 -10.66 -13.72 -1.05
CA ALA A 130 -11.85 -13.41 -1.85
C ALA A 130 -11.76 -12.03 -2.54
N ALA A 131 -11.00 -11.08 -1.98
CA ALA A 131 -10.80 -9.74 -2.54
C ALA A 131 -9.68 -9.67 -3.60
N VAL A 132 -8.89 -10.73 -3.80
CA VAL A 132 -7.73 -10.73 -4.72
C VAL A 132 -8.13 -10.38 -6.16
N ASP A 133 -9.23 -10.95 -6.67
CA ASP A 133 -9.72 -10.67 -8.03
C ASP A 133 -10.07 -9.19 -8.22
N THR A 134 -10.79 -8.60 -7.27
CA THR A 134 -11.13 -7.17 -7.27
C THR A 134 -9.88 -6.29 -7.29
N ALA A 135 -8.89 -6.58 -6.42
CA ALA A 135 -7.66 -5.80 -6.37
C ALA A 135 -6.88 -5.84 -7.70
N HIS A 136 -6.80 -7.02 -8.33
CA HIS A 136 -6.15 -7.15 -9.65
C HIS A 136 -6.92 -6.39 -10.74
N LYS A 137 -8.25 -6.43 -10.74
CA LYS A 137 -9.09 -5.67 -11.69
C LYS A 137 -8.90 -4.17 -11.54
N GLN A 138 -8.86 -3.66 -10.29
CA GLN A 138 -8.58 -2.25 -10.01
C GLN A 138 -7.20 -1.84 -10.51
N TRP A 139 -6.17 -2.64 -10.24
CA TRP A 139 -4.82 -2.37 -10.73
C TRP A 139 -4.76 -2.37 -12.27
N LEU A 140 -5.40 -3.35 -12.91
CA LEU A 140 -5.51 -3.44 -14.37
C LEU A 140 -6.18 -2.20 -14.96
N GLU A 141 -7.30 -1.76 -14.40
CA GLU A 141 -8.00 -0.55 -14.82
C GLU A 141 -7.10 0.69 -14.70
N THR A 142 -6.38 0.83 -13.58
CA THR A 142 -5.42 1.90 -13.34
C THR A 142 -4.33 1.94 -14.41
N ILE A 143 -3.62 0.83 -14.64
CA ILE A 143 -2.50 0.81 -15.61
C ILE A 143 -2.98 1.01 -17.05
N LEU A 144 -4.15 0.48 -17.42
CA LEU A 144 -4.75 0.69 -18.75
C LEU A 144 -5.20 2.14 -18.94
N THR A 145 -5.65 2.80 -17.88
CA THR A 145 -6.07 4.20 -17.93
C THR A 145 -4.88 5.12 -18.14
N VAL A 146 -3.81 4.99 -17.35
CA VAL A 146 -2.61 5.83 -17.51
C VAL A 146 -1.84 5.52 -18.80
N ALA A 147 -1.92 4.29 -19.31
CA ALA A 147 -1.34 3.93 -20.61
C ALA A 147 -1.92 4.73 -21.78
N LYS A 148 -3.19 5.17 -21.70
CA LYS A 148 -3.79 6.07 -22.71
C LYS A 148 -3.07 7.41 -22.82
N ASN A 149 -2.34 7.81 -21.77
CA ASN A 149 -1.54 9.04 -21.73
C ASN A 149 -0.04 8.78 -22.02
N GLY A 150 0.30 7.60 -22.54
CA GLY A 150 1.68 7.23 -22.84
C GLY A 150 2.52 6.81 -21.62
N LYS A 151 1.90 6.65 -20.45
CA LYS A 151 2.57 6.14 -19.24
C LYS A 151 2.52 4.62 -19.22
N THR A 152 3.66 3.99 -19.45
CA THR A 152 3.75 2.52 -19.52
C THR A 152 5.00 2.00 -18.83
N THR A 153 4.91 0.81 -18.28
CA THR A 153 6.05 0.09 -17.72
C THR A 153 6.89 -0.59 -18.81
N ALA A 154 8.21 -0.66 -18.62
CA ALA A 154 9.10 -1.30 -19.58
C ALA A 154 8.70 -2.76 -19.87
N GLN A 155 8.69 -3.14 -21.15
CA GLN A 155 8.25 -4.46 -21.62
C GLN A 155 8.94 -5.63 -20.89
N ARG A 156 10.23 -5.49 -20.55
CA ARG A 156 10.98 -6.51 -19.79
C ARG A 156 10.32 -6.79 -18.43
N GLN A 157 9.90 -5.75 -17.72
CA GLN A 157 9.28 -5.88 -16.41
C GLN A 157 7.86 -6.44 -16.53
N VAL A 158 7.11 -6.02 -17.55
CA VAL A 158 5.78 -6.58 -17.87
C VAL A 158 5.87 -8.10 -18.07
N LYS A 159 6.82 -8.57 -18.89
CA LYS A 159 7.03 -10.01 -19.13
C LYS A 159 7.37 -10.78 -17.86
N GLY A 160 8.26 -10.25 -17.02
CA GLY A 160 8.60 -10.91 -15.76
C GLY A 160 7.44 -10.96 -14.77
N VAL A 161 6.59 -9.93 -14.71
CA VAL A 161 5.39 -9.94 -13.85
C VAL A 161 4.32 -10.90 -14.40
N ILE A 162 4.23 -11.07 -15.73
CA ILE A 162 3.38 -12.12 -16.34
C ILE A 162 3.82 -13.50 -15.84
N GLU A 163 5.12 -13.82 -15.90
CA GLU A 163 5.64 -15.11 -15.42
C GLU A 163 5.33 -15.34 -13.93
N GLN A 164 5.41 -14.28 -13.10
CA GLN A 164 5.01 -14.35 -11.69
C GLN A 164 3.52 -14.64 -11.51
N LEU A 165 2.66 -13.93 -12.24
CA LEU A 165 1.21 -14.12 -12.20
C LEU A 165 0.80 -15.52 -12.67
N GLU A 166 1.45 -16.04 -13.72
CA GLU A 166 1.24 -17.41 -14.20
C GLU A 166 1.60 -18.45 -13.11
N SER A 167 2.71 -18.24 -12.40
CA SER A 167 3.09 -19.08 -11.25
C SER A 167 2.04 -18.99 -10.13
N TYR A 168 1.49 -17.81 -9.84
CA TYR A 168 0.49 -17.64 -8.81
C TYR A 168 -0.83 -18.33 -9.16
N ALA A 169 -1.26 -18.21 -10.42
CA ALA A 169 -2.46 -18.85 -10.96
C ALA A 169 -2.31 -20.38 -11.03
N THR A 170 -1.09 -20.87 -11.28
CA THR A 170 -0.78 -22.31 -11.37
C THR A 170 -0.47 -22.90 -9.99
N GLY A 171 -1.39 -22.71 -9.05
CA GLY A 171 -1.31 -23.30 -7.71
C GLY A 171 -0.40 -22.57 -6.72
N GLY A 172 0.19 -21.42 -7.06
CA GLY A 172 1.03 -20.65 -6.14
C GLY A 172 0.28 -20.20 -4.88
N TYR A 173 -1.00 -19.80 -4.99
CA TYR A 173 -1.84 -19.50 -3.82
C TYR A 173 -2.18 -20.75 -3.02
N SER A 174 -2.54 -21.86 -3.67
CA SER A 174 -2.85 -23.12 -2.99
C SER A 174 -1.64 -23.67 -2.24
N GLN A 175 -0.44 -23.58 -2.83
CA GLN A 175 0.80 -24.01 -2.19
C GLN A 175 1.16 -23.11 -0.99
N MET A 176 0.92 -21.81 -1.11
CA MET A 176 1.08 -20.88 0.01
C MET A 176 0.10 -21.20 1.15
N ALA A 177 -1.17 -21.46 0.84
CA ALA A 177 -2.18 -21.78 1.85
C ALA A 177 -1.82 -23.03 2.68
N LYS A 178 -1.28 -24.07 2.03
CA LYS A 178 -0.80 -25.28 2.71
C LYS A 178 0.31 -25.03 3.74
N ASN A 179 1.04 -23.92 3.65
CA ASN A 179 2.07 -23.58 4.65
C ASN A 179 1.47 -23.16 5.99
N PHE A 180 0.20 -22.77 6.04
CA PHE A 180 -0.46 -22.33 7.27
C PHE A 180 -1.80 -23.03 7.56
N ASP A 181 -2.36 -23.74 6.61
CA ASP A 181 -3.48 -24.67 6.80
C ASP A 181 -3.26 -25.95 5.97
N PRO A 182 -2.33 -26.84 6.38
CA PRO A 182 -1.98 -28.03 5.63
C PRO A 182 -3.14 -29.02 5.50
N ASP A 183 -4.06 -29.03 6.46
CA ASP A 183 -5.18 -29.97 6.55
C ASP A 183 -6.48 -29.41 5.94
N GLY A 184 -6.48 -28.16 5.45
CA GLY A 184 -7.67 -27.51 4.89
C GLY A 184 -8.80 -27.36 5.91
N LYS A 185 -8.44 -27.04 7.16
CA LYS A 185 -9.38 -26.90 8.27
C LYS A 185 -10.24 -25.64 8.16
N TYR A 186 -9.73 -24.59 7.51
CA TYR A 186 -10.36 -23.30 7.41
C TYR A 186 -10.92 -23.07 5.99
N PRO A 187 -12.06 -22.36 5.85
CA PRO A 187 -12.71 -22.12 4.56
C PRO A 187 -11.87 -21.27 3.60
#